data_AF-A0A1D7TMW2-F1
#
_entry.id   AF-A0A1D7TMW2-F1
#
_cell.length_a   1.000
_cell.length_b   1.000
_cell.length_c   1.000
_cell.angle_alpha   90.00
_cell.angle_beta   90.00
_cell.angle_gamma   90.00
#
_symmetry.space_group_name_H-M   'P 1'
#
loop_
_entity.id
_entity.type
_entity.pdbx_description
1 polymer ?
#
loop_
_entity_poly.entity_id
_entity_poly.type
_entity_poly.pdbx_seq_one_letter_code
_entity_poly.pdbx_strand_id
1 'polypeptide(L)' 'MATSIRLDDSFEARLSRLASLTDRPKSFYIRKLFEDYFENLEDYYLAEKADQTPEPIYTLDEVVQELGLDR' A
#
# COMPACT_ATOMS: atom_id res chain seq x y z
N MET A 1 17.87 -6.25 -1.17
CA MET A 1 17.62 -6.69 -2.56
C MET A 1 17.47 -5.46 -3.44
N ALA A 2 17.84 -5.55 -4.72
CA ALA A 2 17.69 -4.45 -5.68
C ALA A 2 16.60 -4.82 -6.69
N THR A 3 15.62 -3.92 -6.84
CA THR A 3 14.53 -4.04 -7.82
C THR A 3 14.69 -2.92 -8.83
N SER A 4 14.62 -3.25 -10.12
CA SER A 4 14.65 -2.27 -11.20
C SER A 4 13.24 -2.06 -11.74
N ILE A 5 12.84 -0.80 -11.90
CA ILE A 5 11.55 -0.40 -12.45
C ILE A 5 11.76 0.53 -13.64
N ARG A 6 10.90 0.40 -14.66
CA ARG A 6 10.86 1.36 -15.76
C ARG A 6 9.92 2.49 -15.38
N LEU A 7 10.38 3.72 -15.55
CA LEU A 7 9.59 4.93 -15.34
C LEU A 7 9.35 5.58 -16.70
N ASP A 8 8.22 6.25 -16.86
CA ASP A 8 8.01 7.11 -18.02
C ASP A 8 8.91 8.34 -17.96
N ASP A 9 9.24 8.89 -19.13
CA ASP A 9 10.17 10.02 -19.25
C ASP A 9 9.71 11.25 -18.45
N SER A 10 8.38 11.46 -18.35
CA SER A 10 7.82 12.61 -17.64
C SER A 10 8.03 12.49 -16.12
N PHE A 11 7.85 11.29 -15.58
CA PHE A 11 8.08 11.01 -14.18
C PHE A 11 9.57 11.04 -13.84
N GLU A 12 10.43 10.49 -14.70
CA GLU A 12 11.87 10.57 -14.50
C GLU A 12 12.35 12.03 -14.47
N ALA A 13 11.86 12.88 -15.37
CA ALA A 13 12.20 14.31 -15.39
C ALA A 13 11.79 15.02 -14.10
N ARG A 14 10.57 14.76 -13.60
CA ARG A 14 10.08 15.31 -12.32
C ARG A 14 10.92 14.85 -11.13
N LEU A 15 11.25 13.56 -11.08
CA LEU A 15 12.06 12.96 -10.03
C LEU A 15 13.50 13.52 -10.04
N SER A 16 14.08 13.68 -11.23
CA SER A 16 15.42 14.27 -11.41
C SER A 16 15.46 15.72 -10.94
N ARG A 17 14.44 16.51 -11.28
CA ARG A 17 14.31 17.90 -10.82
C ARG A 17 14.21 17.97 -9.30
N LEU A 18 13.36 17.14 -8.68
CA LEU A 18 13.20 17.13 -7.23
C LEU A 18 14.50 16.74 -6.51
N ALA A 19 15.18 15.70 -6.99
CA ALA A 19 16.48 15.27 -6.50
C ALA A 19 17.52 16.39 -6.55
N SER A 20 17.63 17.07 -7.70
CA SER A 20 18.56 18.19 -7.88
C SER A 20 18.26 19.39 -6.98
N LEU A 21 16.99 19.74 -6.78
CA LEU A 21 16.60 20.91 -5.97
C LEU A 21 16.80 20.71 -4.47
N THR A 22 16.87 19.47 -4.02
CA THR A 22 16.89 19.11 -2.59
C THR A 22 18.21 18.51 -2.14
N ASP A 23 19.16 18.37 -3.07
CA ASP A 23 20.45 17.70 -2.86
C ASP A 23 20.29 16.29 -2.26
N ARG A 24 19.37 15.51 -2.84
CA ARG A 24 19.10 14.13 -2.45
C ARG A 24 19.12 13.21 -3.67
N PRO A 25 19.57 11.96 -3.54
CA PRO A 25 19.54 11.01 -4.64
C PRO A 25 18.09 10.62 -5.01
N LYS A 26 17.83 10.31 -6.28
CA LYS A 26 16.50 9.84 -6.75
C LYS A 26 15.98 8.65 -5.93
N SER A 27 16.88 7.75 -5.51
CA SER A 27 16.55 6.56 -4.71
C SER A 27 15.94 6.88 -3.35
N PHE A 28 16.25 8.04 -2.77
CA PHE A 28 15.63 8.51 -1.52
C PHE A 28 14.12 8.71 -1.73
N TYR A 29 13.74 9.41 -2.80
CA TYR A 29 12.35 9.70 -3.11
C TYR A 29 11.58 8.47 -3.58
N ILE A 30 12.20 7.59 -4.37
CA ILE A 30 11.56 6.32 -4.76
C ILE A 30 11.24 5.50 -3.51
N ARG A 31 12.20 5.35 -2.59
CA ARG A 31 11.99 4.62 -1.33
C ARG A 31 10.87 5.26 -0.51
N LYS A 32 10.91 6.59 -0.34
CA LYS A 32 9.90 7.32 0.41
C LYS A 32 8.50 7.15 -0.18
N LEU A 33 8.36 7.20 -1.50
CA LEU A 33 7.07 6.96 -2.17
C LEU A 33 6.53 5.56 -1.91
N PHE A 34 7.40 4.54 -1.86
CA PHE A 34 6.97 3.21 -1.45
C PHE A 34 6.57 3.19 0.03
N GLU A 35 7.42 3.64 0.94
CA GLU A 35 7.14 3.64 2.38
C GLU A 35 5.83 4.37 2.72
N ASP A 36 5.59 5.53 2.10
CA ASP A 36 4.39 6.35 2.35
C ASP A 36 3.10 5.78 1.71
N TYR A 37 3.21 4.93 0.67
CA TYR A 37 2.05 4.44 -0.09
C TYR A 37 1.78 2.94 0.05
N PHE A 38 2.75 2.17 0.53
CA PHE A 38 2.66 0.71 0.55
C PHE A 38 1.56 0.21 1.49
N GLU A 39 1.38 0.84 2.65
CA GLU A 39 0.30 0.50 3.60
C GLU A 39 -1.09 0.60 2.93
N ASN A 40 -1.33 1.69 2.19
CA ASN A 40 -2.59 1.86 1.45
C ASN A 40 -2.77 0.80 0.35
N LEU A 41 -1.68 0.36 -0.30
CA LEU A 41 -1.74 -0.71 -1.29
C LEU A 41 -2.06 -2.05 -0.64
N GLU A 42 -1.45 -2.35 0.51
CA GLU A 42 -1.73 -3.58 1.26
C GLU A 42 -3.20 -3.64 1.64
N ASP A 43 -3.74 -2.57 2.24
CA ASP A 43 -5.14 -2.48 2.62
C ASP A 43 -6.08 -2.64 1.42
N TYR A 44 -5.78 -1.96 0.30
CA TYR A 44 -6.56 -2.07 -0.93
C TYR A 44 -6.62 -3.51 -1.43
N TYR A 45 -5.47 -4.18 -1.56
CA TYR A 45 -5.42 -5.53 -2.11
C TYR A 45 -5.97 -6.59 -1.13
N LEU A 46 -5.86 -6.38 0.18
CA LEU A 46 -6.50 -7.24 1.17
C LEU A 46 -8.01 -7.12 1.10
N ALA A 47 -8.55 -5.90 0.99
CA ALA A 47 -9.97 -5.67 0.83
C ALA A 47 -10.51 -6.24 -0.50
N GLU A 48 -9.79 -6.02 -1.60
CA GLU A 48 -10.14 -6.57 -2.91
C GLU A 48 -10.16 -8.11 -2.89
N LYS A 49 -9.19 -8.74 -2.20
CA LYS A 49 -9.15 -10.19 -2.04
C LYS A 49 -10.32 -10.71 -1.20
N ALA A 50 -10.70 -10.00 -0.14
CA ALA A 50 -11.85 -10.35 0.70
C ALA A 50 -13.16 -10.25 -0.10
N ASP A 51 -13.31 -9.25 -0.97
CA ASP A 51 -14.47 -9.12 -1.85
C ASP A 51 -14.56 -10.26 -2.89
N GLN A 52 -13.42 -10.65 -3.45
CA GLN A 52 -13.36 -11.73 -4.46
C GLN A 52 -13.51 -13.14 -3.85
N THR A 53 -13.32 -13.28 -2.54
CA THR A 53 -13.42 -14.56 -1.84
C THR A 53 -14.70 -14.55 -1.01
N PRO A 54 -15.80 -15.18 -1.47
CA PRO A 54 -17.02 -15.20 -0.70
C PRO A 54 -16.80 -15.95 0.62
N GLU A 55 -16.63 -15.18 1.69
CA GLU A 55 -16.57 -15.67 3.06
C GLU A 55 -17.99 -15.69 3.67
N PRO A 56 -18.24 -16.55 4.66
CA PRO A 56 -19.52 -16.55 5.36
C PRO A 56 -19.78 -15.17 5.97
N ILE A 57 -20.96 -14.61 5.71
CA ILE A 57 -21.39 -13.34 6.30
C ILE A 57 -22.00 -13.66 7.65
N TYR A 58 -21.42 -13.09 8.71
CA TYR A 58 -21.92 -13.21 10.07
C TYR A 58 -22.61 -11.90 10.50
N THR A 59 -23.69 -12.04 11.24
CA THR A 59 -24.30 -10.93 11.97
C THR A 59 -23.43 -10.54 13.17
N LEU A 60 -23.62 -9.32 13.68
CA LEU A 60 -22.89 -8.86 14.87
C LEU A 60 -23.12 -9.81 16.06
N ASP A 61 -24.34 -10.29 16.26
CA ASP A 61 -24.68 -11.21 17.36
C ASP A 61 -23.94 -12.55 17.24
N GLU A 62 -23.84 -13.12 16.03
CA GLU A 62 -23.11 -14.37 15.77
C GLU A 62 -21.61 -14.21 16.09
N VAL A 63 -20.99 -13.10 15.66
CA VAL A 63 -19.57 -12.82 15.92
C VAL A 63 -19.31 -12.62 17.42
N VAL A 64 -20.18 -11.87 18.11
CA VAL A 64 -20.05 -11.61 19.55
C VAL A 64 -20.11 -12.91 20.36
N GLN A 65 -21.01 -13.84 19.98
CA GLN A 65 -21.10 -15.15 20.62
C GLN A 65 -19.89 -16.04 20.30
N GLU A 66 -19.46 -16.10 19.04
CA GLU A 66 -18.35 -16.97 18.62
C GLU A 66 -17.02 -16.57 19.26
N LEU A 67 -16.77 -15.26 19.41
CA LEU A 67 -15.54 -14.74 20.03
C LEU A 67 -15.62 -14.63 21.57
N GLY A 68 -16.78 -14.94 22.16
CA GLY A 68 -16.99 -14.85 23.62
C GLY A 68 -16.88 -13.43 24.17
N LEU A 69 -17.35 -12.45 23.39
CA LEU A 69 -17.35 -11.02 23.72
C LEU A 69 -18.64 -10.57 24.42
N ASP A 70 -19.49 -11.53 24.79
CA ASP A 70 -20.79 -11.34 25.45
C ASP A 70 -20.71 -11.13 26.96
N ARG A 71 -19.51 -10.85 27.49
CA ARG A 71 -19.19 -10.83 28.92
C ARG A 71 -18.84 -9.46 29.47
#